data_AF-A0A9D5VDV5-F1
#
_entry.id   AF-A0A9D5VDV5-F1
#
_cell.length_a   1.000
_cell.length_b   1.000
_cell.length_c   1.000
_cell.angle_alpha   90.00
_cell.angle_beta   90.00
_cell.angle_gamma   90.00
#
_symmetry.space_group_name_H-M   'P 1'
#
loop_
_entity.id
_entity.type
_entity.pdbx_description
1 polymer ?
#
loop_
_entity_poly.entity_id
_entity_poly.type
_entity_poly.pdbx_seq_one_letter_code
_entity_poly.pdbx_strand_id
1 'polypeptide(L)'
;MSRTRIGLGSVFFVVPAILWSGGVCAESLEPLWRGQVEKVRLDGILHPIRIHTHDQPQTVLGASGPLGKDALGFQQQGKVLSVHEKSTGTASFGSHVSTSSFGNRISTSATVGSITQSSGSIEIGSVRVDGVRVTDGASSGREPVRLDLLLSKKVALAVTGSCQQVDIDGMAGFLDVDVGGACTLKAGDVGAARLRADGASSVEITSVAGQLTIVAAGASDIQVKGGEVDQLQIDLTGSGNVSFGGVARKVRVSMQGVGRVTVAKSLTEPDIQIDGVGDVSVGR
;
A
#
# COMPACT_ATOMS: atom_id res chain seq x y z
N MET A 1 19.59 16.81 -51.35
CA MET A 1 18.68 16.51 -50.21
C MET A 1 19.02 15.12 -49.69
N SER A 2 19.81 15.06 -48.62
CA SER A 2 20.35 13.83 -48.03
C SER A 2 19.34 13.22 -47.06
N ARG A 3 19.03 11.93 -47.22
CA ARG A 3 18.23 11.14 -46.27
C ARG A 3 19.19 10.34 -45.39
N THR A 4 19.33 10.75 -44.13
CA THR A 4 20.07 10.00 -43.10
C THR A 4 19.18 8.87 -42.58
N ARG A 5 19.58 7.61 -42.83
CA ARG A 5 19.02 6.44 -42.16
C ARG A 5 19.72 6.28 -40.81
N ILE A 6 18.95 6.25 -39.72
CA ILE A 6 19.44 5.86 -38.39
C ILE A 6 19.27 4.35 -38.27
N GLY A 7 20.39 3.62 -38.19
CA GLY A 7 20.41 2.18 -37.96
C GLY A 7 20.12 1.85 -36.50
N LEU A 8 19.18 0.93 -36.26
CA LEU A 8 19.00 0.28 -34.96
C LEU A 8 20.25 -0.56 -34.66
N GLY A 9 21.09 -0.08 -33.75
CA GLY A 9 22.11 -0.90 -33.10
C GLY A 9 21.50 -1.62 -31.90
N SER A 10 21.33 -2.93 -32.00
CA SER A 10 20.95 -3.79 -30.88
C SER A 10 22.11 -3.87 -29.90
N VAL A 11 22.06 -3.11 -28.81
CA VAL A 11 23.03 -3.22 -27.72
C VAL A 11 22.61 -4.37 -26.81
N PHE A 12 23.28 -5.52 -26.96
CA PHE A 12 23.21 -6.60 -25.97
C PHE A 12 23.94 -6.13 -24.70
N PHE A 13 23.17 -5.73 -23.68
CA PHE A 13 23.73 -5.48 -22.36
C PHE A 13 23.94 -6.82 -21.65
N VAL A 14 25.21 -7.18 -21.45
CA VAL A 14 25.63 -8.26 -20.57
C VAL A 14 25.27 -7.84 -19.14
N VAL A 15 24.31 -8.54 -18.52
CA VAL A 15 23.98 -8.38 -17.11
C VAL A 15 25.10 -9.03 -16.28
N PRO A 16 25.86 -8.29 -15.47
CA PRO A 16 26.76 -8.95 -14.53
C PRO A 16 25.89 -9.67 -13.48
N ALA A 17 26.08 -10.99 -13.37
CA ALA A 17 25.54 -11.78 -12.27
C ALA A 17 26.21 -11.31 -10.98
N ILE A 18 25.49 -10.51 -10.20
CA ILE A 18 25.94 -10.08 -8.88
C ILE A 18 25.55 -11.22 -7.93
N LEU A 19 26.54 -11.91 -7.37
CA LEU A 19 26.35 -12.88 -6.29
C LEU A 19 26.03 -12.13 -4.99
N TRP A 20 24.81 -12.29 -4.47
CA TRP A 20 24.36 -11.68 -3.21
C TRP A 20 24.36 -12.72 -2.08
N SER A 21 25.13 -12.48 -1.03
CA SER A 21 25.35 -13.38 0.11
C SER A 21 24.31 -13.16 1.23
N GLY A 22 23.03 -13.37 0.94
CA GLY A 22 21.98 -13.14 1.93
C GLY A 22 20.63 -13.74 1.57
N GLY A 23 20.53 -15.07 1.56
CA GLY A 23 19.32 -15.86 1.86
C GLY A 23 18.09 -15.78 0.94
N VAL A 24 17.88 -14.69 0.21
CA VAL A 24 16.86 -14.60 -0.84
C VAL A 24 17.60 -14.68 -2.16
N CYS A 25 17.42 -15.78 -2.88
CA CYS A 25 17.92 -15.91 -4.24
C CYS A 25 17.22 -14.86 -5.12
N ALA A 26 17.81 -13.67 -5.20
CA ALA A 26 17.46 -12.62 -6.15
C ALA A 26 17.65 -13.08 -7.61
N GLU A 27 18.18 -14.28 -7.85
CA GLU A 27 18.31 -14.92 -9.16
C GLU A 27 16.99 -15.15 -9.91
N SER A 28 15.83 -15.03 -9.26
CA SER A 28 14.52 -15.21 -9.92
C SER A 28 13.69 -13.92 -10.10
N LEU A 29 14.14 -12.76 -9.60
CA LEU A 29 13.38 -11.51 -9.74
C LEU A 29 13.82 -10.77 -11.00
N GLU A 30 13.00 -10.83 -12.05
CA GLU A 30 13.25 -9.99 -13.23
C GLU A 30 13.03 -8.51 -12.85
N PRO A 31 14.04 -7.64 -13.06
CA PRO A 31 13.91 -6.22 -12.76
C PRO A 31 12.88 -5.59 -13.72
N LEU A 32 11.73 -5.20 -13.20
CA LEU A 32 10.69 -4.50 -13.97
C LEU A 32 11.00 -3.03 -14.14
N TRP A 33 11.67 -2.44 -13.15
CA TRP A 33 12.09 -1.05 -13.18
C TRP A 33 13.39 -0.85 -12.40
N ARG A 34 14.24 0.07 -12.88
CA ARG A 34 15.46 0.49 -12.19
C ARG A 34 15.62 2.01 -12.26
N GLY A 35 15.99 2.61 -11.14
CA GLY A 35 16.28 4.03 -11.07
C GLY A 35 16.54 4.52 -9.66
N GLN A 36 16.86 5.82 -9.54
CA GLN A 36 16.98 6.50 -8.26
C GLN A 36 15.68 7.22 -7.95
N VAL A 37 15.01 6.77 -6.89
CA VAL A 37 13.80 7.38 -6.35
C VAL A 37 14.00 7.62 -4.86
N GLU A 38 13.35 8.67 -4.35
CA GLU A 38 13.34 8.97 -2.91
C GLU A 38 12.09 8.39 -2.25
N LYS A 39 11.03 8.16 -3.03
CA LYS A 39 9.76 7.62 -2.54
C LYS A 39 9.18 6.60 -3.51
N VAL A 40 8.69 5.49 -2.97
CA VAL A 40 7.84 4.53 -3.67
C VAL A 40 6.46 4.56 -3.06
N ARG A 41 5.42 4.62 -3.87
CA ARG A 41 4.02 4.54 -3.46
C ARG A 41 3.39 3.30 -4.07
N LEU A 42 2.76 2.48 -3.24
CA LEU A 42 1.99 1.32 -3.62
C LEU A 42 0.52 1.66 -3.41
N ASP A 43 -0.23 1.79 -4.51
CA ASP A 43 -1.64 2.18 -4.48
C ASP A 43 -2.55 1.02 -4.91
N GLY A 44 -3.49 0.63 -4.05
CA GLY A 44 -4.62 -0.24 -4.43
C GLY A 44 -4.24 -1.69 -4.76
N ILE A 45 -3.18 -2.21 -4.16
CA ILE A 45 -2.73 -3.59 -4.37
C ILE A 45 -3.48 -4.51 -3.40
N LEU A 46 -4.38 -5.34 -3.93
CA LEU A 46 -5.26 -6.22 -3.13
C LEU A 46 -4.59 -7.53 -2.70
N HIS A 47 -3.44 -7.81 -3.28
CA HIS A 47 -2.72 -9.07 -3.13
C HIS A 47 -1.70 -9.03 -1.98
N PRO A 48 -1.34 -10.18 -1.37
CA PRO A 48 -0.23 -10.25 -0.45
C PRO A 48 1.06 -9.66 -1.04
N ILE A 49 1.66 -8.70 -0.36
CA ILE A 49 2.90 -8.04 -0.79
C ILE A 49 4.03 -8.43 0.16
N ARG A 50 5.20 -8.75 -0.41
CA ARG A 50 6.46 -8.78 0.33
C ARG A 50 7.39 -7.73 -0.22
N ILE A 51 8.07 -7.02 0.67
CA ILE A 51 8.99 -5.96 0.32
C ILE A 51 10.33 -6.30 0.93
N HIS A 52 11.23 -6.75 0.09
CA HIS A 52 12.62 -6.96 0.43
C HIS A 52 13.38 -5.65 0.37
N THR A 53 14.31 -5.45 1.30
CA THR A 53 15.13 -4.25 1.32
C THR A 53 16.61 -4.55 1.16
N HIS A 54 17.36 -3.64 0.53
CA HIS A 54 18.80 -3.81 0.31
C HIS A 54 19.58 -2.50 0.50
N ASP A 55 20.90 -2.63 0.69
CA ASP A 55 21.78 -1.50 1.06
C ASP A 55 22.31 -0.70 -0.15
N GLN A 56 21.97 -1.09 -1.38
CA GLN A 56 22.44 -0.38 -2.57
C GLN A 56 21.65 0.92 -2.81
N PRO A 57 22.28 1.93 -3.42
CA PRO A 57 21.67 3.24 -3.65
C PRO A 57 20.64 3.26 -4.79
N GLN A 58 20.62 2.24 -5.64
CA GLN A 58 19.63 2.13 -6.72
C GLN A 58 18.42 1.35 -6.22
N THR A 59 17.22 1.79 -6.59
CA THR A 59 16.00 1.04 -6.33
C THR A 59 15.76 0.11 -7.52
N VAL A 60 15.65 -1.19 -7.26
CA VAL A 60 15.39 -2.21 -8.28
C VAL A 60 14.05 -2.86 -8.01
N LEU A 61 13.02 -2.38 -8.68
CA LEU A 61 11.70 -2.97 -8.51
C LEU A 61 11.61 -4.23 -9.37
N GLY A 62 11.74 -5.38 -8.73
CA GLY A 62 11.33 -6.68 -9.29
C GLY A 62 9.91 -7.02 -8.86
N ALA A 63 9.25 -7.90 -9.60
CA ALA A 63 8.07 -8.60 -9.13
C ALA A 63 8.27 -10.08 -9.41
N SER A 64 8.05 -10.93 -8.41
CA SER A 64 7.80 -12.36 -8.63
C SER A 64 6.36 -12.66 -8.24
N GLY A 65 5.71 -13.51 -9.04
CA GLY A 65 4.35 -13.95 -8.82
C GLY A 65 3.59 -14.18 -10.13
N PRO A 66 2.45 -14.88 -10.08
CA PRO A 66 1.60 -15.10 -11.26
C PRO A 66 0.95 -13.81 -11.81
N LEU A 67 1.00 -12.69 -11.08
CA LEU A 67 0.75 -11.35 -11.62
C LEU A 67 2.00 -10.95 -12.41
N GLY A 68 2.09 -11.39 -13.67
CA GLY A 68 3.18 -10.98 -14.55
C GLY A 68 3.26 -9.45 -14.67
N LYS A 69 4.38 -8.95 -15.23
CA LYS A 69 4.65 -7.51 -15.47
C LYS A 69 3.47 -6.69 -16.01
N ASP A 70 2.57 -7.33 -16.74
CA ASP A 70 1.43 -6.70 -17.40
C ASP A 70 0.30 -6.32 -16.43
N ALA A 71 0.31 -6.88 -15.21
CA ALA A 71 -0.65 -6.57 -14.15
C ALA A 71 -0.25 -5.35 -13.31
N LEU A 72 0.96 -4.83 -13.46
CA LEU A 72 1.43 -3.64 -12.73
C LEU A 72 1.61 -2.45 -13.66
N GLY A 73 1.21 -1.28 -13.18
CA GLY A 73 1.45 0.01 -13.79
C GLY A 73 2.48 0.79 -12.99
N PHE A 74 3.44 1.38 -13.71
CA PHE A 74 4.51 2.19 -13.14
C PHE A 74 4.36 3.62 -13.64
N GLN A 75 4.31 4.57 -12.72
CA GLN A 75 4.29 5.99 -13.05
C GLN A 75 5.32 6.72 -12.21
N GLN A 76 6.37 7.24 -12.85
CA GLN A 76 7.37 8.05 -12.19
C GLN A 76 7.06 9.54 -12.40
N GLN A 77 6.96 10.29 -11.31
CA GLN A 77 6.85 11.75 -11.33
C GLN A 77 7.99 12.34 -10.49
N GLY A 78 9.03 12.84 -11.17
CA GLY A 78 10.26 13.29 -10.51
C GLY A 78 10.95 12.14 -9.77
N LYS A 79 11.09 12.28 -8.45
CA LYS A 79 11.73 11.29 -7.56
C LYS A 79 10.75 10.35 -6.87
N VAL A 80 9.48 10.38 -7.24
CA VAL A 80 8.43 9.50 -6.70
C VAL A 80 8.05 8.47 -7.77
N LEU A 81 8.09 7.19 -7.41
CA LEU A 81 7.59 6.09 -8.23
C LEU A 81 6.27 5.60 -7.63
N SER A 82 5.18 5.73 -8.38
CA SER A 82 3.91 5.09 -8.05
C SER A 82 3.79 3.75 -8.77
N VAL A 83 3.41 2.73 -8.02
CA VAL A 83 3.10 1.39 -8.49
C VAL A 83 1.64 1.14 -8.16
N HIS A 84 0.87 0.76 -9.17
CA HIS A 84 -0.53 0.41 -9.01
C HIS A 84 -0.80 -0.91 -9.71
N GLU A 85 -1.76 -1.67 -9.20
CA GLU A 85 -2.30 -2.79 -9.96
C GLU A 85 -3.07 -2.22 -11.16
N LYS A 86 -2.71 -2.64 -12.39
CA LYS A 86 -3.52 -2.36 -13.56
C LYS A 86 -4.80 -3.14 -13.39
N SER A 87 -5.91 -2.45 -13.16
CA SER A 87 -7.21 -3.11 -13.17
C SER A 87 -7.45 -3.65 -14.59
N THR A 88 -7.34 -4.97 -14.76
CA THR A 88 -7.94 -5.63 -15.93
C THR A 88 -9.43 -5.79 -15.67
N GLY A 89 -10.12 -4.66 -15.51
CA GLY A 89 -11.57 -4.64 -15.45
C GLY A 89 -12.15 -4.82 -16.85
N THR A 90 -12.03 -6.00 -17.45
CA THR A 90 -12.97 -6.39 -18.51
C THR A 90 -14.25 -6.83 -17.82
N ALA A 91 -15.17 -5.89 -17.65
CA ALA A 91 -16.54 -6.24 -17.36
C ALA A 91 -17.17 -6.78 -18.66
N SER A 92 -17.23 -8.10 -18.81
CA SER A 92 -17.93 -8.71 -19.94
C SER A 92 -19.43 -8.68 -19.64
N PHE A 93 -20.11 -7.69 -20.20
CA PHE A 93 -21.56 -7.71 -20.35
C PHE A 93 -21.87 -7.87 -21.83
N GLY A 94 -22.81 -8.76 -22.16
CA GLY A 94 -23.33 -8.85 -23.51
C GLY A 94 -23.95 -7.51 -23.88
N SER A 95 -23.35 -6.84 -24.87
CA SER A 95 -23.66 -5.49 -25.42
C SER A 95 -22.81 -4.35 -24.83
N HIS A 96 -22.15 -3.61 -25.73
CA HIS A 96 -21.04 -2.67 -25.50
C HIS A 96 -21.26 -1.63 -24.38
N VAL A 97 -20.70 -1.92 -23.20
CA VAL A 97 -20.48 -0.95 -22.13
C VAL A 97 -18.97 -0.83 -21.93
N SER A 98 -18.42 0.38 -22.07
CA SER A 98 -17.02 0.66 -21.78
C SER A 98 -16.93 1.37 -20.42
N THR A 99 -16.25 0.73 -19.48
CA THR A 99 -15.95 1.28 -18.15
C THR A 99 -14.45 1.49 -18.04
N SER A 100 -14.04 2.68 -17.59
CA SER A 100 -12.66 2.94 -17.16
C SER A 100 -12.67 3.51 -15.74
N SER A 101 -11.72 3.08 -14.92
CA SER A 101 -11.53 3.60 -13.57
C SER A 101 -10.17 4.28 -13.43
N PHE A 102 -10.16 5.44 -12.78
CA PHE A 102 -8.94 6.12 -12.36
C PHE A 102 -9.16 6.70 -10.96
N GLY A 103 -8.47 6.15 -9.96
CA GLY A 103 -8.67 6.52 -8.56
C GLY A 103 -10.11 6.32 -8.08
N ASN A 104 -10.67 7.29 -7.35
CA ASN A 104 -12.03 7.23 -6.78
C ASN A 104 -13.14 7.58 -7.79
N ARG A 105 -12.82 7.65 -9.08
CA ARG A 105 -13.78 8.04 -10.13
C ARG A 105 -13.99 6.87 -11.10
N ILE A 106 -15.23 6.40 -11.14
CA ILE A 106 -15.69 5.40 -12.11
C ILE A 106 -16.40 6.17 -13.23
N SER A 107 -15.88 6.06 -14.46
CA SER A 107 -16.51 6.61 -15.65
C SER A 107 -17.12 5.47 -16.46
N THR A 108 -18.46 5.45 -16.49
CA THR A 108 -19.24 4.46 -17.24
C THR A 108 -19.86 5.15 -18.45
N SER A 109 -19.54 4.68 -19.65
CA SER A 109 -20.30 5.00 -20.86
C SER A 109 -20.96 3.74 -21.38
N ALA A 110 -22.29 3.75 -21.42
CA ALA A 110 -23.07 2.70 -22.06
C ALA A 110 -23.60 3.24 -23.39
N THR A 111 -23.35 2.52 -24.48
CA THR A 111 -24.00 2.79 -25.76
C THR A 111 -25.12 1.78 -25.92
N VAL A 112 -26.37 2.25 -25.86
CA VAL A 112 -27.52 1.43 -26.27
C VAL A 112 -27.37 1.21 -27.77
N GLY A 113 -27.46 -0.05 -28.23
CA GLY A 113 -27.46 -0.38 -29.65
C GLY A 113 -28.66 0.24 -30.40
N SER A 114 -28.83 -0.13 -31.67
CA SER A 114 -29.93 0.41 -32.48
C SER A 114 -31.30 -0.01 -31.95
N ILE A 115 -32.14 0.97 -31.59
CA ILE A 115 -33.58 0.78 -31.45
C ILE A 115 -34.18 0.89 -32.85
N THR A 116 -34.70 -0.20 -33.40
CA THR A 116 -35.42 -0.16 -34.68
C THR A 116 -36.91 0.00 -34.39
N GLN A 117 -37.47 1.17 -34.73
CA GLN A 117 -38.90 1.45 -34.63
C GLN A 117 -39.45 1.67 -36.04
N SER A 118 -40.49 0.93 -36.43
CA SER A 118 -41.06 1.02 -37.79
C SER A 118 -41.90 2.28 -38.03
N SER A 119 -42.35 2.96 -36.97
CA SER A 119 -42.86 4.34 -37.00
C SER A 119 -43.16 4.83 -35.57
N GLY A 120 -42.91 6.11 -35.28
CA GLY A 120 -43.16 6.76 -33.98
C GLY A 120 -41.98 7.63 -33.53
N SER A 121 -42.19 8.49 -32.53
CA SER A 121 -41.11 9.18 -31.81
C SER A 121 -40.82 8.45 -30.49
N ILE A 122 -39.54 8.33 -30.15
CA ILE A 122 -39.09 7.82 -28.84
C ILE A 122 -38.64 9.01 -28.02
N GLU A 123 -39.40 9.35 -26.98
CA GLU A 123 -38.95 10.26 -25.93
C GLU A 123 -38.50 9.43 -24.72
N ILE A 124 -37.21 9.54 -24.36
CA ILE A 124 -36.65 8.94 -23.15
C ILE A 124 -36.59 10.05 -22.09
N GLY A 125 -37.58 10.08 -21.19
CA GLY A 125 -37.69 11.16 -20.18
C GLY A 125 -36.54 11.18 -19.16
N SER A 126 -36.26 10.05 -18.50
CA SER A 126 -35.05 9.89 -17.68
C SER A 126 -34.74 8.41 -17.48
N VAL A 127 -33.46 8.05 -17.53
CA VAL A 127 -32.97 6.71 -17.19
C VAL A 127 -32.58 6.74 -15.71
N ARG A 128 -33.23 5.93 -14.89
CA ARG A 128 -32.92 5.78 -13.46
C ARG A 128 -32.22 4.44 -13.25
N VAL A 129 -31.00 4.47 -12.73
CA VAL A 129 -30.29 3.25 -12.32
C VAL A 129 -30.51 3.08 -10.82
N ASP A 130 -31.46 2.22 -10.45
CA ASP A 130 -31.68 1.84 -9.05
C ASP A 130 -30.77 0.66 -8.70
N GLY A 131 -29.70 0.96 -7.96
CA GLY A 131 -28.77 -0.02 -7.43
C GLY A 131 -27.71 -0.48 -8.43
N VAL A 132 -26.53 0.13 -8.36
CA VAL A 132 -25.31 -0.46 -8.90
C VAL A 132 -24.70 -1.33 -7.80
N ARG A 133 -24.87 -2.66 -7.91
CA ARG A 133 -24.16 -3.60 -7.04
C ARG A 133 -22.84 -3.96 -7.70
N VAL A 134 -21.75 -3.39 -7.19
CA VAL A 134 -20.39 -3.85 -7.49
C VAL A 134 -20.08 -4.97 -6.51
N THR A 135 -20.13 -6.21 -6.98
CA THR A 135 -19.49 -7.34 -6.28
C THR A 135 -18.07 -7.46 -6.81
N ASP A 136 -17.09 -7.35 -5.93
CA ASP A 136 -15.75 -7.83 -6.22
C ASP A 136 -15.86 -9.33 -6.52
N GLY A 137 -15.42 -9.73 -7.72
CA GLY A 137 -15.34 -11.14 -8.05
C GLY A 137 -14.23 -11.74 -7.20
N ALA A 138 -14.56 -12.27 -6.03
CA ALA A 138 -13.64 -13.13 -5.28
C ALA A 138 -13.28 -14.30 -6.19
N SER A 139 -12.04 -14.30 -6.68
CA SER A 139 -11.52 -15.39 -7.52
C SER A 139 -11.32 -16.63 -6.66
N SER A 140 -12.39 -17.41 -6.48
CA SER A 140 -12.36 -18.71 -5.82
C SER A 140 -11.59 -19.70 -6.69
N GLY A 141 -10.29 -19.86 -6.42
CA GLY A 141 -9.49 -20.95 -6.98
C GLY A 141 -8.16 -20.57 -7.62
N ARG A 142 -7.69 -19.33 -7.50
CA ARG A 142 -6.32 -18.97 -7.94
C ARG A 142 -5.37 -19.12 -6.76
N GLU A 143 -4.20 -19.73 -6.98
CA GLU A 143 -3.11 -19.68 -6.01
C GLU A 143 -2.93 -18.23 -5.54
N PRO A 144 -2.72 -17.98 -4.23
CA PRO A 144 -2.63 -16.64 -3.70
C PRO A 144 -1.49 -15.93 -4.42
N VAL A 145 -1.85 -14.92 -5.22
CA VAL A 145 -0.81 -14.18 -5.92
C VAL A 145 -0.07 -13.36 -4.90
N ARG A 146 1.24 -13.60 -4.79
CA ARG A 146 2.14 -12.78 -4.00
C ARG A 146 2.88 -11.83 -4.94
N LEU A 147 3.09 -10.61 -4.49
CA LEU A 147 3.95 -9.64 -5.13
C LEU A 147 5.19 -9.43 -4.28
N ASP A 148 6.36 -9.88 -4.75
CA ASP A 148 7.62 -9.61 -4.07
C ASP A 148 8.34 -8.42 -4.72
N LEU A 149 8.56 -7.34 -3.97
CA LEU A 149 9.25 -6.11 -4.40
C LEU A 149 10.63 -6.03 -3.74
N LEU A 150 11.61 -5.45 -4.42
CA LEU A 150 12.94 -5.19 -3.87
C LEU A 150 13.21 -3.67 -3.84
N LEU A 151 13.51 -3.11 -2.69
CA LEU A 151 13.66 -1.67 -2.49
C LEU A 151 14.97 -1.32 -1.77
N SER A 152 15.51 -0.13 -2.01
CA SER A 152 16.62 0.36 -1.19
C SER A 152 16.12 0.71 0.22
N LYS A 153 16.88 0.35 1.26
CA LYS A 153 16.50 0.63 2.67
C LYS A 153 16.27 2.10 2.98
N LYS A 154 16.84 3.03 2.20
CA LYS A 154 16.76 4.48 2.46
C LYS A 154 15.54 5.15 1.82
N VAL A 155 14.81 4.43 0.98
CA VAL A 155 13.64 4.96 0.27
C VAL A 155 12.47 5.12 1.25
N ALA A 156 11.71 6.20 1.08
CA ALA A 156 10.43 6.33 1.75
C ALA A 156 9.40 5.43 1.05
N LEU A 157 8.69 4.61 1.81
CA LEU A 157 7.65 3.73 1.29
C LEU A 157 6.29 4.25 1.72
N ALA A 158 5.37 4.41 0.78
CA ALA A 158 3.96 4.64 1.04
C ALA A 158 3.14 3.44 0.60
N VAL A 159 2.31 2.89 1.48
CA VAL A 159 1.37 1.80 1.17
C VAL A 159 -0.04 2.29 1.45
N THR A 160 -0.89 2.33 0.42
CA THR A 160 -2.24 2.88 0.51
C THR A 160 -3.30 1.91 -0.01
N GLY A 161 -4.45 1.87 0.67
CA GLY A 161 -5.63 1.13 0.23
C GLY A 161 -5.93 -0.13 1.05
N SER A 162 -6.74 -1.02 0.50
CA SER A 162 -7.07 -2.29 1.16
C SER A 162 -6.06 -3.37 0.80
N CYS A 163 -5.55 -4.06 1.81
CA CYS A 163 -4.63 -5.18 1.65
C CYS A 163 -5.10 -6.39 2.44
N GLN A 164 -4.65 -7.58 2.04
CA GLN A 164 -4.77 -8.78 2.88
C GLN A 164 -3.56 -8.90 3.81
N GLN A 165 -2.37 -8.87 3.21
CA GLN A 165 -1.11 -8.99 3.93
C GLN A 165 -0.03 -8.14 3.28
N VAL A 166 0.75 -7.43 4.09
CA VAL A 166 1.95 -6.70 3.67
C VAL A 166 3.08 -7.09 4.61
N ASP A 167 4.18 -7.60 4.08
CA ASP A 167 5.38 -7.96 4.83
C ASP A 167 6.55 -7.12 4.33
N ILE A 168 7.20 -6.39 5.21
CA ILE A 168 8.25 -5.43 4.87
C ILE A 168 9.49 -5.79 5.69
N ASP A 169 10.60 -6.07 5.01
CA ASP A 169 11.90 -6.15 5.67
C ASP A 169 12.26 -4.80 6.32
N GLY A 170 13.29 -4.77 7.17
CA GLY A 170 13.69 -3.52 7.82
C GLY A 170 14.11 -2.43 6.81
N MET A 171 13.69 -1.17 7.04
CA MET A 171 14.07 -0.02 6.23
C MET A 171 14.57 1.14 7.08
N ALA A 172 15.68 1.76 6.69
CA ALA A 172 16.18 2.97 7.36
C ALA A 172 15.35 4.23 7.04
N GLY A 173 14.53 4.18 5.99
CA GLY A 173 13.71 5.30 5.53
C GLY A 173 12.43 5.53 6.33
N PHE A 174 11.56 6.36 5.76
CA PHE A 174 10.23 6.67 6.31
C PHE A 174 9.18 5.70 5.77
N LEU A 175 8.42 5.10 6.67
CA LEU A 175 7.29 4.23 6.34
C LEU A 175 5.96 4.99 6.54
N ASP A 176 5.19 5.15 5.47
CA ASP A 176 3.90 5.81 5.43
C ASP A 176 2.82 4.79 5.07
N VAL A 177 2.08 4.29 6.05
CA VAL A 177 1.04 3.28 5.85
C VAL A 177 -0.31 3.95 6.01
N ASP A 178 -1.18 3.79 5.03
CA ASP A 178 -2.58 4.22 5.05
C ASP A 178 -3.46 3.08 4.53
N VAL A 179 -3.75 2.14 5.43
CA VAL A 179 -4.40 0.87 5.06
C VAL A 179 -5.82 0.79 5.62
N GLY A 180 -6.71 0.27 4.79
CA GLY A 180 -8.12 0.09 5.09
C GLY A 180 -8.56 -1.38 5.04
N GLY A 181 -9.71 -1.70 5.63
CA GLY A 181 -10.35 -3.02 5.46
C GLY A 181 -9.79 -4.08 6.43
N ALA A 182 -9.45 -5.28 5.93
CA ALA A 182 -9.01 -6.41 6.74
C ALA A 182 -7.52 -6.74 6.55
N CYS A 183 -6.64 -5.73 6.74
CA CYS A 183 -5.22 -5.85 6.42
C CYS A 183 -4.36 -6.29 7.60
N THR A 184 -3.42 -7.20 7.33
CA THR A 184 -2.32 -7.54 8.24
C THR A 184 -1.01 -6.97 7.70
N LEU A 185 -0.37 -6.05 8.42
CA LEU A 185 0.93 -5.49 8.07
C LEU A 185 2.00 -5.95 9.06
N LYS A 186 3.14 -6.39 8.54
CA LYS A 186 4.36 -6.69 9.30
C LYS A 186 5.51 -5.89 8.74
N ALA A 187 6.28 -5.25 9.62
CA ALA A 187 7.51 -4.56 9.26
C ALA A 187 8.65 -4.89 10.21
N GLY A 188 9.86 -4.95 9.68
CA GLY A 188 11.11 -5.02 10.44
C GLY A 188 11.41 -3.72 11.20
N ASP A 189 12.70 -3.40 11.32
CA ASP A 189 13.14 -2.13 11.90
C ASP A 189 12.90 -0.99 10.93
N VAL A 190 12.29 0.11 11.38
CA VAL A 190 11.99 1.28 10.54
C VAL A 190 12.59 2.56 11.11
N GLY A 191 13.05 3.46 10.23
CA GLY A 191 13.63 4.74 10.63
C GLY A 191 12.61 5.64 11.32
N ALA A 192 11.50 5.94 10.64
CA ALA A 192 10.36 6.65 11.19
C ALA A 192 9.08 6.15 10.53
N ALA A 193 7.93 6.26 11.20
CA ALA A 193 6.70 5.72 10.67
C ALA A 193 5.47 6.60 10.95
N ARG A 194 4.58 6.66 9.96
CA ARG A 194 3.20 7.10 10.12
C ARG A 194 2.29 5.94 9.73
N LEU A 195 1.49 5.49 10.68
CA LEU A 195 0.57 4.38 10.52
C LEU A 195 -0.85 4.92 10.61
N ARG A 196 -1.60 4.80 9.53
CA ARG A 196 -3.03 5.02 9.48
C ARG A 196 -3.69 3.69 9.15
N ALA A 197 -4.54 3.23 10.05
CA ALA A 197 -5.17 1.92 9.97
C ALA A 197 -6.67 2.08 10.19
N ASP A 198 -7.45 1.94 9.12
CA ASP A 198 -8.91 2.11 9.10
C ASP A 198 -9.58 0.73 8.92
N GLY A 199 -10.64 0.44 9.68
CA GLY A 199 -11.36 -0.85 9.56
C GLY A 199 -10.84 -1.91 10.54
N ALA A 200 -10.69 -3.16 10.11
CA ALA A 200 -10.30 -4.30 10.93
C ALA A 200 -8.84 -4.72 10.64
N SER A 201 -7.87 -3.95 11.15
CA SER A 201 -6.47 -4.11 10.76
C SER A 201 -5.56 -4.61 11.89
N SER A 202 -4.51 -5.33 11.54
CA SER A 202 -3.44 -5.74 12.46
C SER A 202 -2.10 -5.24 11.93
N VAL A 203 -1.34 -4.51 12.75
CA VAL A 203 -0.06 -3.93 12.36
C VAL A 203 1.00 -4.32 13.38
N GLU A 204 2.08 -4.96 12.93
CA GLU A 204 3.20 -5.37 13.76
C GLU A 204 4.50 -4.75 13.21
N ILE A 205 5.22 -3.99 14.04
CA ILE A 205 6.53 -3.42 13.69
C ILE A 205 7.56 -3.85 14.72
N THR A 206 8.75 -4.25 14.26
CA THR A 206 9.82 -4.69 15.15
C THR A 206 10.38 -3.54 15.98
N SER A 207 10.85 -2.48 15.33
CA SER A 207 11.32 -1.29 16.05
C SER A 207 11.19 -0.01 15.22
N VAL A 208 11.13 1.14 15.90
CA VAL A 208 11.11 2.47 15.29
C VAL A 208 12.16 3.36 15.95
N ALA A 209 13.00 4.05 15.17
CA ALA A 209 14.12 4.85 15.70
C ALA A 209 13.91 6.38 15.64
N GLY A 210 12.76 6.86 15.16
CA GLY A 210 12.52 8.25 14.82
C GLY A 210 11.19 8.77 15.33
N GLN A 211 10.40 9.42 14.47
CA GLN A 211 9.03 9.81 14.83
C GLN A 211 8.08 8.66 14.57
N LEU A 212 7.10 8.49 15.46
CA LEU A 212 6.04 7.51 15.32
C LEU A 212 4.69 8.18 15.52
N THR A 213 3.87 8.17 14.47
CA THR A 213 2.46 8.59 14.53
C THR A 213 1.58 7.40 14.20
N ILE A 214 0.62 7.12 15.06
CA ILE A 214 -0.35 6.03 14.91
C ILE A 214 -1.73 6.65 14.93
N VAL A 215 -2.50 6.44 13.87
CA VAL A 215 -3.90 6.80 13.74
C VAL A 215 -4.66 5.53 13.45
N ALA A 216 -5.46 5.07 14.40
CA ALA A 216 -6.21 3.84 14.27
C ALA A 216 -7.70 4.15 14.35
N ALA A 217 -8.46 3.79 13.32
CA ALA A 217 -9.90 3.88 13.33
C ALA A 217 -10.58 2.52 13.04
N GLY A 218 -11.71 2.24 13.69
CA GLY A 218 -12.41 0.97 13.51
C GLY A 218 -12.04 -0.07 14.57
N ALA A 219 -11.68 -1.29 14.17
CA ALA A 219 -11.33 -2.44 14.99
C ALA A 219 -9.85 -2.83 14.77
N SER A 220 -8.90 -2.10 15.33
CA SER A 220 -7.47 -2.25 14.99
C SER A 220 -6.59 -2.72 16.14
N ASP A 221 -5.59 -3.55 15.85
CA ASP A 221 -4.56 -4.00 16.79
C ASP A 221 -3.17 -3.64 16.27
N ILE A 222 -2.49 -2.72 16.95
CA ILE A 222 -1.21 -2.16 16.52
C ILE A 222 -0.17 -2.44 17.59
N GLN A 223 0.89 -3.16 17.20
CA GLN A 223 2.01 -3.51 18.06
C GLN A 223 3.32 -3.04 17.46
N VAL A 224 4.06 -2.25 18.22
CA VAL A 224 5.44 -1.89 17.93
C VAL A 224 6.29 -2.44 19.06
N LYS A 225 7.12 -3.46 18.78
CA LYS A 225 7.80 -4.24 19.83
C LYS A 225 8.87 -3.45 20.58
N GLY A 226 9.52 -2.47 19.94
CA GLY A 226 10.59 -1.70 20.55
C GLY A 226 10.98 -0.45 19.77
N GLY A 227 12.14 0.10 20.10
CA GLY A 227 12.69 1.28 19.46
C GLY A 227 12.84 2.48 20.40
N GLU A 228 13.42 3.55 19.88
CA GLU A 228 13.58 4.84 20.56
C GLU A 228 12.97 5.91 19.68
N VAL A 229 11.95 6.61 20.18
CA VAL A 229 11.24 7.63 19.41
C VAL A 229 11.29 8.98 20.10
N ASP A 230 11.59 10.03 19.35
CA ASP A 230 11.58 11.39 19.91
C ASP A 230 10.16 11.88 20.20
N GLN A 231 9.20 11.45 19.37
CA GLN A 231 7.79 11.77 19.53
C GLN A 231 6.95 10.56 19.15
N LEU A 232 6.13 10.13 20.12
CA LEU A 232 5.08 9.14 19.95
C LEU A 232 3.73 9.86 20.01
N GLN A 233 2.98 9.80 18.92
CA GLN A 233 1.60 10.26 18.86
C GLN A 233 0.68 9.08 18.53
N ILE A 234 -0.34 8.87 19.36
CA ILE A 234 -1.34 7.81 19.18
C ILE A 234 -2.71 8.46 19.21
N ASP A 235 -3.45 8.33 18.12
CA ASP A 235 -4.84 8.74 17.97
C ASP A 235 -5.67 7.48 17.67
N LEU A 236 -6.46 7.02 18.65
CA LEU A 236 -7.30 5.83 18.55
C LEU A 236 -8.77 6.23 18.53
N THR A 237 -9.51 5.90 17.47
CA THR A 237 -10.94 6.20 17.32
C THR A 237 -11.73 4.92 16.97
N GLY A 238 -12.45 4.33 17.92
CA GLY A 238 -13.22 3.10 17.70
C GLY A 238 -12.91 2.04 18.75
N SER A 239 -12.72 0.80 18.33
CA SER A 239 -12.34 -0.34 19.16
C SER A 239 -10.90 -0.78 18.84
N GLY A 240 -9.99 -0.87 19.80
CA GLY A 240 -8.65 -1.35 19.44
C GLY A 240 -7.60 -1.34 20.53
N ASN A 241 -6.46 -1.93 20.22
CA ASN A 241 -5.30 -1.94 21.09
C ASN A 241 -4.10 -1.32 20.37
N VAL A 242 -3.34 -0.50 21.08
CA VAL A 242 -2.07 0.04 20.61
C VAL A 242 -1.01 -0.23 21.68
N SER A 243 0.06 -0.92 21.32
CA SER A 243 1.19 -1.18 22.20
C SER A 243 2.51 -0.70 21.59
N PHE A 244 3.27 0.06 22.36
CA PHE A 244 4.64 0.49 22.03
C PHE A 244 5.59 0.01 23.12
N GLY A 245 6.40 -1.00 22.79
CA GLY A 245 7.37 -1.62 23.70
C GLY A 245 8.70 -0.86 23.84
N GLY A 246 8.85 0.28 23.18
CA GLY A 246 10.07 1.09 23.17
C GLY A 246 10.12 2.22 24.19
N VAL A 247 11.09 3.11 24.01
CA VAL A 247 11.27 4.34 24.79
C VAL A 247 10.85 5.53 23.95
N ALA A 248 9.90 6.33 24.46
CA ALA A 248 9.47 7.57 23.83
C ALA A 248 9.95 8.77 24.66
N ARG A 249 10.52 9.78 24.01
CA ARG A 249 10.88 11.03 24.70
C ARG A 249 9.64 11.83 25.05
N LYS A 250 8.75 12.05 24.08
CA LYS A 250 7.45 12.70 24.25
C LYS A 250 6.33 11.77 23.83
N VAL A 251 5.30 11.66 24.65
CA VAL A 251 4.14 10.81 24.39
C VAL A 251 2.88 11.67 24.39
N ARG A 252 2.09 11.56 23.32
CA ARG A 252 0.73 12.07 23.24
C ARG A 252 -0.21 10.94 22.86
N VAL A 253 -1.27 10.75 23.66
CA VAL A 253 -2.30 9.75 23.43
C VAL A 253 -3.66 10.42 23.45
N SER A 254 -4.42 10.24 22.38
CA SER A 254 -5.84 10.58 22.29
C SER A 254 -6.62 9.30 22.01
N MET A 255 -7.54 8.94 22.90
CA MET A 255 -8.36 7.74 22.74
C MET A 255 -9.84 8.12 22.78
N GLN A 256 -10.56 7.82 21.71
CA GLN A 256 -11.99 8.03 21.56
C GLN A 256 -12.68 6.69 21.24
N GLY A 257 -13.36 6.09 22.21
CA GLY A 257 -14.00 4.78 22.04
C GLY A 257 -13.56 3.73 23.05
N VAL A 258 -13.40 2.48 22.61
CA VAL A 258 -13.10 1.32 23.47
C VAL A 258 -11.72 0.78 23.17
N GLY A 259 -10.87 0.57 24.17
CA GLY A 259 -9.55 0.03 23.87
C GLY A 259 -8.51 0.09 24.97
N ARG A 260 -7.28 -0.26 24.59
CA ARG A 260 -6.11 -0.14 25.45
C ARG A 260 -4.94 0.47 24.70
N VAL A 261 -4.31 1.46 25.32
CA VAL A 261 -3.00 1.97 24.89
C VAL A 261 -1.96 1.63 25.93
N THR A 262 -0.84 1.03 25.52
CA THR A 262 0.27 0.71 26.40
C THR A 262 1.58 1.23 25.81
N VAL A 263 2.29 2.05 26.57
CA VAL A 263 3.60 2.59 26.21
C VAL A 263 4.59 2.16 27.28
N ALA A 264 5.64 1.43 26.89
CA ALA A 264 6.56 0.83 27.85
C ALA A 264 7.33 1.88 28.66
N LYS A 265 7.82 2.95 28.02
CA LYS A 265 8.56 4.00 28.72
C LYS A 265 8.40 5.39 28.09
N SER A 266 8.14 6.40 28.92
CA SER A 266 8.16 7.82 28.57
C SER A 266 9.23 8.57 29.37
N LEU A 267 10.07 9.37 28.71
CA LEU A 267 11.10 10.18 29.38
C LEU A 267 10.54 11.49 29.94
N THR A 268 9.41 11.98 29.42
CA THR A 268 8.69 13.15 29.94
C THR A 268 7.31 12.77 30.44
N GLU A 269 6.61 13.74 31.03
CA GLU A 269 5.20 13.61 31.35
C GLU A 269 4.38 13.38 30.06
N PRO A 270 3.57 12.31 29.99
CA PRO A 270 2.73 12.03 28.83
C PRO A 270 1.49 12.93 28.81
N ASP A 271 1.08 13.34 27.62
CA ASP A 271 -0.15 14.10 27.35
C ASP A 271 -1.24 13.09 26.96
N ILE A 272 -2.22 12.85 27.83
CA ILE A 272 -3.22 11.78 27.68
C ILE A 272 -4.64 12.37 27.73
N GLN A 273 -5.41 12.13 26.67
CA GLN A 273 -6.84 12.43 26.59
C GLN A 273 -7.62 11.15 26.30
N ILE A 274 -8.65 10.90 27.10
CA ILE A 274 -9.51 9.70 26.98
C ILE A 274 -10.97 10.14 26.99
N ASP A 275 -11.64 9.91 25.87
CA ASP A 275 -13.07 10.11 25.67
C ASP A 275 -13.72 8.77 25.29
N GLY A 276 -13.91 7.87 26.27
CA GLY A 276 -14.44 6.53 26.01
C GLY A 276 -14.28 5.54 27.16
N VAL A 277 -14.31 4.25 26.85
CA VAL A 277 -14.17 3.13 27.80
C VAL A 277 -12.90 2.36 27.49
N GLY A 278 -11.81 2.68 28.17
CA GLY A 278 -10.53 2.03 27.92
C GLY A 278 -9.49 2.34 28.97
N ASP A 279 -8.28 1.83 28.75
CA ASP A 279 -7.14 2.02 29.65
C ASP A 279 -5.93 2.56 28.88
N VAL A 280 -5.21 3.51 29.48
CA VAL A 280 -3.96 4.03 28.95
C VAL A 280 -2.90 3.90 30.03
N SER A 281 -1.89 3.06 29.75
CA SER A 281 -0.76 2.84 30.65
C SER A 281 0.54 3.30 29.99
N VAL A 282 1.29 4.17 30.68
CA VAL A 282 2.58 4.68 30.23
C VAL A 282 3.60 4.47 31.33
N GLY A 283 4.61 3.62 31.10
CA GLY A 283 5.70 3.41 32.03
C GLY A 283 6.67 4.61 32.10
N ARG A 284 7.39 4.74 33.20
CA ARG A 284 8.40 5.78 33.45
C ARG A 284 9.79 5.16 33.65
#